data_AF-A0A0E3R0V1-F1
#
_entry.id   AF-A0A0E3R0V1-F1
#
_cell.length_a   1.000
_cell.length_b   1.000
_cell.length_c   1.000
_cell.angle_alpha   90.00
_cell.angle_beta   90.00
_cell.angle_gamma   90.00
#
_symmetry.space_group_name_H-M   'P 1'
#
loop_
_entity.id
_entity.type
_entity.pdbx_description
1 polymer ?
#
loop_
_entity_poly.entity_id
_entity_poly.type
_entity_poly.pdbx_seq_one_letter_code
_entity_poly.pdbx_strand_id
1 'polypeptide(L)'
;MNFYREALLKHFGVLIEFPRTGKRGRPRKPKIFPPDDLKYAQVVKIRINGILKKVEKKTIFGKDIEQSEISTTLIERQNLTFRQDNNRVSRKTIGFSNLRSAFLGA
;
A
#
# COMPACT_ATOMS: atom_id res chain seq x y z
N MET A 1 -10.49 -7.38 3.04
CA MET A 1 -9.29 -7.03 3.83
C MET A 1 -9.10 -5.52 3.73
N ASN A 2 -9.55 -4.75 4.73
CA ASN A 2 -9.66 -3.28 4.67
C ASN A 2 -8.57 -2.52 5.48
N PHE A 3 -7.48 -3.19 5.86
CA PHE A 3 -6.50 -2.65 6.82
C PHE A 3 -5.97 -1.25 6.48
N TYR A 4 -5.63 -1.00 5.22
CA TYR A 4 -5.13 0.32 4.81
C TYR A 4 -6.22 1.37 4.64
N ARG A 5 -7.49 0.98 4.49
CA ARG A 5 -8.59 1.94 4.31
C ARG A 5 -8.71 2.85 5.53
N GLU A 6 -8.69 2.24 6.72
CA GLU A 6 -8.82 2.97 7.99
C GLU A 6 -7.57 3.77 8.31
N ALA A 7 -6.38 3.21 8.08
CA ALA A 7 -5.11 3.91 8.29
C ALA A 7 -4.98 5.15 7.39
N LEU A 8 -5.34 5.03 6.11
CA LEU A 8 -5.32 6.15 5.17
C LEU A 8 -6.35 7.23 5.55
N LEU A 9 -7.56 6.84 5.97
CA LEU A 9 -8.55 7.81 6.48
C LEU A 9 -8.09 8.50 7.75
N LYS A 10 -7.42 7.79 8.65
CA LYS A 10 -6.89 8.38 9.87
C LYS A 10 -5.79 9.41 9.58
N HIS A 11 -4.96 9.16 8.56
CA HIS A 11 -3.81 10.00 8.26
C HIS A 11 -4.12 11.16 7.30
N PHE A 12 -4.89 10.88 6.24
CA PHE A 12 -5.21 11.84 5.18
C PHE A 12 -6.65 12.35 5.23
N GLY A 13 -7.50 11.76 6.07
CA GLY A 13 -8.91 12.16 6.13
C GLY A 13 -9.09 13.57 6.69
N VAL A 14 -10.10 14.26 6.17
CA VAL A 14 -10.47 15.62 6.56
C VAL A 14 -11.71 15.56 7.46
N LEU A 15 -11.66 16.29 8.57
CA LEU A 15 -12.82 16.45 9.44
C LEU A 15 -13.81 17.40 8.79
N ILE A 16 -15.01 16.91 8.46
CA ILE A 16 -16.10 17.73 7.94
C ILE A 16 -17.10 17.99 9.06
N GLU A 17 -17.30 19.27 9.36
CA GLU A 17 -18.37 19.75 10.22
C GLU A 17 -19.65 19.93 9.42
N PHE A 18 -20.79 19.64 10.05
CA PHE A 18 -22.09 19.80 9.43
C PHE A 18 -22.78 21.04 9.99
N PRO A 19 -23.35 21.92 9.15
CA PRO A 19 -24.11 23.06 9.63
C PRO A 19 -25.31 22.59 10.45
N ARG A 20 -25.72 23.42 11.41
CA ARG A 20 -26.91 23.15 12.21
C ARG A 20 -28.14 23.13 11.31
N THR A 21 -28.91 22.05 11.35
CA THR A 21 -30.11 21.86 10.51
C THR A 21 -31.27 22.81 10.87
N GLY A 22 -31.21 23.51 12.02
CA GLY A 22 -32.29 24.38 12.51
C GLY A 22 -33.57 23.66 12.98
N LYS A 23 -33.69 22.36 12.73
CA LYS A 23 -34.81 21.50 13.17
C LYS A 23 -34.58 20.98 14.60
N ARG A 24 -35.67 20.72 15.33
CA ARG A 24 -35.61 20.04 16.64
C ARG A 24 -34.93 18.68 16.49
N GLY A 25 -33.94 18.40 17.36
CA GLY A 25 -33.18 17.14 17.37
C GLY A 25 -31.69 17.36 17.63
N ARG A 26 -30.96 16.26 17.84
CA ARG A 26 -29.51 16.30 18.08
C ARG A 26 -28.77 16.72 16.80
N PRO A 27 -27.89 17.75 16.84
CA PRO A 27 -27.04 18.09 15.71
C PRO A 27 -26.17 16.91 15.26
N ARG A 28 -25.85 16.87 13.97
CA ARG A 28 -24.94 15.86 13.42
C ARG A 28 -23.53 16.08 13.96
N LYS A 29 -22.87 14.99 14.38
CA LYS A 29 -21.45 15.04 14.78
C LYS A 29 -20.57 15.21 13.55
N PRO A 30 -19.42 15.91 13.69
CA PRO A 30 -18.38 15.91 12.67
C PRO A 30 -17.96 14.48 12.30
N LYS A 31 -17.56 14.28 11.05
CA LYS A 31 -17.10 12.98 10.53
C LYS A 31 -15.85 13.16 9.68
N ILE A 32 -14.98 12.15 9.68
CA ILE A 32 -13.78 12.11 8.85
C ILE A 32 -14.17 11.57 7.47
N PHE A 33 -13.79 12.27 6.41
CA PHE A 33 -13.97 11.87 5.03
C PHE A 33 -12.63 11.81 4.29
N PRO A 34 -12.46 10.91 3.31
CA PRO A 34 -11.30 10.97 2.43
C PRO A 34 -11.37 12.26 1.60
N PRO A 35 -10.26 12.99 1.42
CA PRO A 35 -10.24 14.15 0.54
C PRO A 35 -10.35 13.71 -0.93
N ASP A 36 -10.77 14.62 -1.81
CA ASP A 36 -11.08 14.31 -3.21
C ASP A 36 -9.84 13.91 -4.03
N ASP A 37 -8.66 14.35 -3.62
CA ASP A 37 -7.36 14.03 -4.22
C ASP A 37 -6.76 12.70 -3.74
N LEU A 38 -7.31 12.09 -2.69
CA LEU A 38 -6.84 10.80 -2.18
C LEU A 38 -7.24 9.66 -3.13
N LYS A 39 -6.30 9.24 -3.96
CA LYS A 39 -6.45 8.07 -4.84
C LYS A 39 -5.80 6.84 -4.21
N TYR A 40 -6.57 5.77 -4.04
CA TYR A 40 -6.05 4.50 -3.53
C TYR A 40 -6.79 3.32 -4.16
N ALA A 41 -6.03 2.40 -4.74
CA ALA A 41 -6.52 1.18 -5.35
C ALA A 41 -5.72 -0.04 -4.90
N GLN A 42 -6.33 -1.21 -5.01
CA GLN A 42 -5.76 -2.50 -4.62
C GLN A 42 -5.75 -3.47 -5.79
N VAL A 43 -4.61 -4.12 -5.99
CA VAL A 43 -4.49 -5.29 -6.88
C VAL A 43 -4.56 -6.55 -6.03
N VAL A 44 -5.69 -7.26 -6.10
CA VAL A 44 -5.96 -8.47 -5.33
C VAL A 44 -5.69 -9.70 -6.21
N LYS A 45 -4.60 -10.40 -5.92
CA LYS A 45 -4.23 -11.66 -6.59
C LYS A 45 -4.90 -12.84 -5.88
N ILE A 46 -5.85 -13.49 -6.54
CA ILE A 46 -6.54 -14.69 -6.02
C ILE A 46 -5.76 -15.91 -6.47
N ARG A 47 -5.24 -16.67 -5.50
CA ARG A 47 -4.48 -17.90 -5.72
C ARG A 47 -5.24 -19.10 -5.14
N ILE A 48 -5.26 -20.19 -5.89
CA ILE A 48 -5.82 -21.48 -5.46
C ILE A 48 -4.71 -22.51 -5.64
N ASN A 49 -4.37 -23.24 -4.58
CA ASN A 49 -3.30 -24.24 -4.57
C ASN A 49 -1.95 -23.67 -5.06
N GLY A 50 -1.60 -22.45 -4.64
CA GLY A 50 -0.37 -21.76 -5.05
C GLY A 50 -0.40 -21.15 -6.46
N ILE A 51 -1.39 -21.49 -7.28
CA ILE A 51 -1.51 -21.03 -8.67
C ILE A 51 -2.33 -19.75 -8.72
N LEU A 52 -1.86 -18.75 -9.47
CA LEU A 52 -2.62 -17.53 -9.74
C LEU A 52 -3.81 -17.84 -10.66
N LYS A 53 -5.02 -17.62 -10.15
CA LYS A 53 -6.26 -17.87 -10.91
C LYS A 53 -6.88 -16.59 -11.45
N LYS A 54 -6.84 -15.51 -10.66
CA LYS A 54 -7.46 -14.23 -11.03
C LYS A 54 -6.71 -13.08 -10.41
N VAL A 55 -6.74 -11.94 -11.07
CA VAL A 55 -6.32 -10.66 -10.52
C VAL A 55 -7.52 -9.71 -10.58
N GLU A 56 -7.90 -9.17 -9.42
CA GLU A 56 -8.96 -8.16 -9.32
C GLU A 56 -8.34 -6.81 -8.97
N LYS A 57 -8.81 -5.76 -9.62
CA LYS A 57 -8.43 -4.38 -9.32
C LYS A 57 -9.61 -3.70 -8.63
N LYS A 58 -9.38 -3.13 -7.44
CA LYS A 58 -10.42 -2.53 -6.60
C LYS A 58 -10.03 -1.10 -6.26
N THR A 59 -10.86 -0.14 -6.64
CA THR A 59 -10.69 1.26 -6.24
C THR A 59 -11.33 1.47 -4.87
N ILE A 60 -10.55 1.95 -3.90
CA ILE A 60 -10.97 2.13 -2.50
C ILE A 60 -11.24 3.61 -2.21
N PHE A 61 -10.38 4.51 -2.69
CA PHE A 61 -10.54 5.96 -2.63
C PHE A 61 -10.23 6.60 -3.97
N GLY A 62 -10.84 7.76 -4.21
CA GLY A 62 -10.73 8.51 -5.45
C GLY A 62 -11.77 8.12 -6.49
N LYS A 63 -12.10 9.09 -7.34
CA LYS A 63 -12.84 8.90 -8.59
C LYS A 63 -11.86 8.94 -9.76
N ASP A 64 -12.28 8.46 -10.92
CA ASP A 64 -11.54 8.64 -12.18
C ASP A 64 -10.12 8.05 -12.14
N ILE A 65 -9.98 6.85 -11.58
CA ILE A 65 -8.75 6.04 -11.70
C ILE A 65 -8.98 5.04 -12.82
N GLU A 66 -8.22 5.15 -13.90
CA GLU A 66 -8.32 4.18 -14.98
C GLU A 66 -7.84 2.80 -14.52
N GLN A 67 -8.59 1.76 -14.88
CA GLN A 67 -8.22 0.38 -14.51
C GLN A 67 -6.92 -0.08 -15.18
N SER A 68 -6.53 0.54 -16.30
CA SER A 68 -5.25 0.36 -16.99
C SER A 68 -4.06 0.75 -16.10
N GLU A 69 -4.17 1.87 -15.39
CA GLU A 69 -3.12 2.47 -14.56
C GLU A 69 -2.88 1.70 -13.26
N ILE A 70 -3.89 1.00 -12.73
CA ILE A 70 -3.77 0.26 -11.47
C ILE A 70 -2.90 -0.99 -11.70
N SER A 71 -1.62 -0.90 -11.32
CA SER A 71 -0.62 -1.92 -11.61
C SER A 71 0.46 -1.99 -10.52
N THR A 72 0.96 -3.19 -10.24
CA THR A 72 2.12 -3.42 -9.35
C THR A 72 3.39 -3.77 -10.11
N THR A 73 3.34 -3.76 -11.45
CA THR A 73 4.44 -4.21 -12.33
C THR A 73 5.76 -3.48 -12.07
N LEU A 74 5.72 -2.16 -11.86
CA LEU A 74 6.91 -1.35 -11.57
C LEU A 74 7.60 -1.82 -10.29
N ILE A 75 6.83 -1.92 -9.20
CA ILE A 75 7.34 -2.34 -7.88
C ILE A 75 7.85 -3.78 -7.95
N GLU A 76 7.14 -4.68 -8.65
CA GLU A 76 7.56 -6.06 -8.83
C GLU A 76 8.86 -6.18 -9.63
N ARG A 77 9.03 -5.37 -10.70
CA ARG A 77 10.26 -5.30 -11.47
C ARG A 77 11.41 -4.75 -10.63
N GLN A 78 11.21 -3.63 -9.93
CA GLN A 78 12.23 -3.06 -9.05
C GLN A 78 12.66 -4.05 -7.97
N ASN A 79 11.71 -4.77 -7.36
CA ASN A 79 12.02 -5.81 -6.40
C ASN A 79 12.85 -6.96 -7.00
N LEU A 80 12.66 -7.30 -8.28
CA LEU A 80 13.49 -8.28 -8.96
C LEU A 80 14.92 -7.74 -9.17
N THR A 81 15.05 -6.51 -9.68
CA THR A 81 16.35 -5.84 -9.86
C THR A 81 17.12 -5.79 -8.53
N PHE A 82 16.47 -5.38 -7.43
CA PHE A 82 17.11 -5.37 -6.12
C PHE A 82 17.59 -6.75 -5.65
N ARG A 83 16.89 -7.83 -6.01
CA ARG A 83 17.33 -9.19 -5.68
C ARG A 83 18.50 -9.65 -6.54
N GLN A 84 18.57 -9.20 -7.78
CA GLN A 84 19.66 -9.52 -8.70
C GLN A 84 20.94 -8.77 -8.32
N ASP A 85 20.84 -7.47 -8.06
CA ASP A 85 21.99 -6.61 -7.78
C ASP A 85 22.47 -6.73 -6.32
N ASN A 86 21.56 -7.09 -5.41
CA ASN A 86 21.88 -7.23 -3.99
C ASN A 86 21.46 -8.61 -3.46
N ASN A 87 22.39 -9.57 -3.54
CA ASN A 87 22.19 -10.92 -3.05
C ASN A 87 21.77 -10.99 -1.56
N ARG A 88 22.10 -9.98 -0.73
CA ARG A 88 21.66 -9.92 0.68
C ARG A 88 20.15 -9.69 0.84
N VAL A 89 19.49 -9.10 -0.16
CA VAL A 89 18.04 -8.87 -0.17
C VAL A 89 17.29 -10.14 -0.57
N SER A 90 17.96 -11.09 -1.21
CA SER A 90 17.37 -12.39 -1.53
C SER A 90 17.29 -13.26 -0.26
N ARG A 91 16.18 -13.99 -0.08
CA ARG A 91 16.01 -14.88 1.07
C ARG A 91 16.82 -16.17 0.85
N LYS A 92 17.85 -16.36 1.69
CA LYS A 92 18.80 -17.49 1.72
C LYS A 92 19.77 -17.52 0.54
N THR A 93 20.92 -16.88 0.71
CA THR A 93 22.09 -17.02 -0.18
C THR A 93 23.27 -17.65 0.55
N ILE A 94 24.09 -18.39 -0.19
CA ILE A 94 25.46 -18.82 0.18
C ILE A 94 26.44 -17.62 0.13
N GLY A 95 25.97 -16.45 -0.32
CA GLY A 95 26.72 -15.20 -0.35
C GLY A 95 26.91 -14.62 1.04
N PHE A 96 27.96 -15.05 1.72
CA PHE A 96 28.47 -14.41 2.92
C PHE A 96 29.35 -13.23 2.50
N SER A 97 29.31 -12.12 3.24
CA SER A 97 30.39 -11.14 3.14
C SER A 97 31.62 -11.71 3.84
N ASN A 98 32.75 -11.78 3.14
CA ASN A 98 34.03 -12.01 3.80
C ASN A 98 34.17 -10.95 4.90
N LEU A 99 34.16 -11.39 6.16
CA LEU A 99 34.67 -10.58 7.23
C LEU A 99 36.15 -10.38 6.87
N ARG A 100 36.52 -9.19 6.40
CA ARG A 100 37.94 -8.84 6.33
C ARG A 100 38.37 -8.82 7.79
N SER A 101 38.98 -9.91 8.26
CA SER A 101 39.90 -9.82 9.39
C SER A 101 40.95 -8.82 8.92
N ALA A 102 40.73 -7.56 9.32
CA ALA A 102 41.76 -6.57 9.23
C ALA A 102 42.95 -7.18 9.97
N PHE A 103 44.03 -7.42 9.23
CA PHE A 103 45.37 -7.58 9.75
C PHE A 103 45.57 -6.57 10.87
N LEU A 104 45.51 -7.05 12.11
CA LEU A 104 45.97 -6.36 13.30
C LEU A 104 46.73 -7.41 14.09
N GLY A 105 48.04 -7.41 13.87
CA GLY A 105 48.98 -8.38 14.39
C GLY A 105 50.27 -8.26 13.61
N ALA A 106 51.08 -7.29 14.01
CA ALA A 106 52.49 -7.17 13.70
C ALA A 106 53.27 -8.39 14.20
#